data_AF-A0A0N4WJH8-F1
#
_entry.id   AF-A0A0N4WJH8-F1
#
_cell.length_a   1.000
_cell.length_b   1.000
_cell.length_c   1.000
_cell.angle_alpha   90.00
_cell.angle_beta   90.00
_cell.angle_gamma   90.00
#
_symmetry.space_group_name_H-M   'P 1'
#
loop_
_entity.id
_entity.type
_entity.pdbx_description
1 polymer ?
#
loop_
_entity_poly.entity_id
_entity_poly.type
_entity_poly.pdbx_seq_one_letter_code
_entity_poly.pdbx_strand_id
1 'polypeptide(L)'
;LSKHSVEFLCENARLTTVYETDMYRLYLVKCMESKRMDKCNQFFLKCASLTQNNPTWAEWFAFPYHPKPEGCQAYRKYYSHEWREIFVISLHNFVRIAIQSAPHELMDDFAVIAQYAFTTVLLSSFKILRLL
;
A
#
# COMPACT_ATOMS: atom_id res chain seq x y z
N LEU A 1 -30.25 -7.83 -5.25
CA LEU A 1 -28.96 -7.15 -5.55
C LEU A 1 -28.76 -7.21 -7.06
N SER A 2 -28.67 -6.06 -7.75
CA SER A 2 -28.50 -6.06 -9.21
C SER A 2 -27.09 -6.55 -9.58
N LYS A 3 -26.90 -7.16 -10.77
CA LYS A 3 -25.58 -7.58 -11.26
C LYS A 3 -24.54 -6.46 -11.18
N HIS A 4 -24.96 -5.22 -11.46
CA HIS A 4 -24.11 -4.04 -11.39
C HIS A 4 -23.63 -3.72 -9.96
N SER A 5 -24.50 -3.92 -8.95
CA SER A 5 -24.11 -3.78 -7.55
C SER A 5 -23.08 -4.84 -7.12
N VAL A 6 -23.16 -6.06 -7.66
CA VAL A 6 -22.22 -7.15 -7.35
C VAL A 6 -20.86 -6.90 -8.02
N GLU A 7 -20.85 -6.47 -9.28
CA GLU A 7 -19.62 -6.11 -10.01
C GLU A 7 -18.89 -4.93 -9.36
N PHE A 8 -19.63 -3.90 -8.93
CA PHE A 8 -19.05 -2.74 -8.22
C PHE A 8 -18.40 -3.15 -6.88
N LEU A 9 -19.06 -4.01 -6.10
CA LEU A 9 -18.50 -4.53 -4.85
C LEU A 9 -17.26 -5.41 -5.09
N CYS A 10 -17.27 -6.25 -6.12
CA CYS A 10 -16.15 -7.10 -6.49
C CYS A 10 -14.93 -6.27 -6.94
N GLU A 11 -15.15 -5.23 -7.74
CA GLU A 11 -14.08 -4.34 -8.17
C GLU A 11 -13.47 -3.57 -6.99
N ASN A 12 -14.29 -3.09 -6.06
CA ASN A 12 -13.79 -2.43 -4.85
C ASN A 12 -13.00 -3.39 -3.94
N ALA A 13 -13.43 -4.64 -3.82
CA ALA A 13 -12.69 -5.67 -3.08
C ALA A 13 -11.34 -5.99 -3.75
N ARG A 14 -11.32 -6.06 -5.08
CA ARG A 14 -10.09 -6.27 -5.87
C ARG A 14 -9.12 -5.10 -5.70
N LEU A 15 -9.61 -3.87 -5.81
CA LEU A 15 -8.80 -2.66 -5.61
C LEU A 15 -8.21 -2.57 -4.19
N THR A 16 -8.97 -2.98 -3.17
CA THR A 16 -8.48 -3.06 -1.79
C THR A 16 -7.23 -3.94 -1.69
N THR A 17 -7.30 -5.15 -2.24
CA THR A 17 -6.19 -6.12 -2.19
C THR A 17 -4.97 -5.63 -2.97
N VAL A 18 -5.19 -4.95 -4.11
CA VAL A 18 -4.11 -4.37 -4.92
C VAL A 18 -3.42 -3.24 -4.16
N TYR A 19 -4.18 -2.31 -3.60
CA TYR A 19 -3.64 -1.18 -2.83
C TYR A 19 -2.89 -1.65 -1.58
N GLU A 20 -3.42 -2.64 -0.87
CA GLU A 20 -2.74 -3.23 0.28
C GLU A 20 -1.39 -3.86 -0.12
N THR A 21 -1.38 -4.67 -1.18
CA THR A 21 -0.15 -5.30 -1.69
C THR A 21 0.88 -4.24 -2.11
N ASP A 22 0.45 -3.21 -2.82
CA ASP A 22 1.31 -2.11 -3.25
C ASP A 22 1.87 -1.30 -2.07
N MET A 23 1.08 -1.08 -1.00
CA MET A 23 1.55 -0.44 0.23
C MET A 23 2.65 -1.27 0.92
N TYR A 24 2.46 -2.59 1.05
CA TYR A 24 3.48 -3.45 1.65
C TYR A 24 4.78 -3.46 0.86
N ARG A 25 4.68 -3.47 -0.48
CA ARG A 25 5.84 -3.42 -1.37
C ARG A 25 6.57 -2.07 -1.31
N LEU A 26 5.84 -0.96 -1.20
CA LEU A 26 6.43 0.35 -0.92
C LEU A 26 7.15 0.41 0.42
N TYR A 27 6.58 -0.20 1.46
CA TYR A 27 7.22 -0.32 2.76
C TYR A 27 8.57 -1.06 2.67
N LEU A 28 8.61 -2.18 1.95
CA LEU A 28 9.84 -2.94 1.73
C LEU A 28 10.90 -2.11 1.01
N VAL A 29 10.51 -1.44 -0.09
CA VAL A 29 11.42 -0.53 -0.83
C VAL A 29 11.98 0.55 0.09
N LYS A 30 11.14 1.16 0.93
CA LYS A 30 11.60 2.18 1.86
C LYS A 30 12.57 1.65 2.92
N CYS A 31 12.35 0.43 3.40
CA CYS A 31 13.26 -0.23 4.31
C CYS A 31 14.64 -0.44 3.65
N MET A 32 14.68 -0.86 2.39
CA MET A 32 15.93 -1.03 1.64
C MET A 32 16.64 0.30 1.35
N GLU A 33 15.90 1.35 0.94
CA GLU A 33 16.45 2.71 0.79
C GLU A 33 17.07 3.22 2.11
N SER A 34 16.47 2.86 3.24
CA SER A 34 16.94 3.24 4.58
C SER A 34 18.02 2.29 5.14
N LYS A 35 18.51 1.33 4.35
CA LYS A 35 19.46 0.28 4.77
C LYS A 35 18.99 -0.54 5.99
N ARG A 36 17.68 -0.69 6.16
CA ARG A 36 17.01 -1.43 7.24
C ARG A 36 16.56 -2.81 6.79
N MET A 37 17.51 -3.65 6.39
CA MET A 37 17.23 -5.03 5.97
C MET A 37 16.56 -5.86 7.09
N ASP A 38 16.88 -5.55 8.35
CA ASP A 38 16.24 -6.11 9.55
C ASP A 38 14.71 -5.99 9.50
N LYS A 39 14.21 -4.83 9.07
CA LYS A 39 12.77 -4.56 8.97
C LYS A 39 12.12 -5.32 7.83
N CYS A 40 12.79 -5.48 6.69
CA CYS A 40 12.31 -6.31 5.59
C CYS A 40 12.13 -7.76 6.04
N ASN A 41 13.14 -8.31 6.73
CA ASN A 41 13.07 -9.69 7.23
C ASN A 41 11.98 -9.84 8.29
N GLN A 42 11.83 -8.87 9.19
CA GLN A 42 10.73 -8.88 10.17
C GLN A 42 9.36 -8.83 9.48
N PHE A 43 9.21 -8.08 8.39
CA PHE A 43 7.97 -8.05 7.61
C PHE A 43 7.61 -9.44 7.09
N PHE A 44 8.54 -10.14 6.43
CA PHE A 44 8.28 -11.49 5.90
C PHE A 44 7.99 -12.52 7.00
N LEU A 45 8.58 -12.36 8.19
CA LEU A 45 8.27 -13.21 9.34
C LEU A 45 6.85 -12.94 9.89
N LYS A 46 6.46 -11.67 10.06
CA LYS A 46 5.15 -11.29 10.61
C LYS A 46 4.02 -11.52 9.62
N CYS A 47 4.27 -11.28 8.35
CA CYS A 47 3.32 -11.44 7.26
C CYS A 47 3.50 -12.77 6.53
N ALA A 48 4.02 -13.80 7.20
CA ALA A 48 4.23 -15.12 6.63
C ALA A 48 2.93 -15.72 6.09
N SER A 49 1.80 -15.55 6.80
CA SER A 49 0.48 -16.02 6.34
C SER A 49 0.00 -15.38 5.03
N LEU A 50 0.43 -14.14 4.76
CA LEU A 50 0.10 -13.40 3.54
C LEU A 50 1.03 -13.76 2.37
N THR A 51 2.30 -14.02 2.70
CA THR A 51 3.40 -14.07 1.72
C THR A 51 3.83 -15.51 1.38
N GLN A 52 3.78 -16.45 2.32
CA GLN A 52 4.15 -17.84 2.09
C GLN A 52 3.17 -18.52 1.14
N ASN A 53 3.70 -19.34 0.22
CA ASN A 53 2.94 -20.02 -0.84
C ASN A 53 2.14 -19.08 -1.77
N ASN A 54 2.44 -17.78 -1.76
CA ASN A 54 1.80 -16.83 -2.65
C ASN A 54 2.74 -16.49 -3.82
N PRO A 55 2.40 -16.86 -5.07
CA PRO A 55 3.27 -16.65 -6.23
C PRO A 55 3.55 -15.16 -6.48
N THR A 56 2.65 -14.26 -6.07
CA THR A 56 2.86 -12.80 -6.20
C THR A 56 3.97 -12.27 -5.29
N TRP A 57 4.29 -13.00 -4.22
CA TRP A 57 5.33 -12.65 -3.24
C TRP A 57 6.61 -13.46 -3.40
N ALA A 58 6.60 -14.51 -4.22
CA ALA A 58 7.73 -15.43 -4.39
C ALA A 58 9.03 -14.68 -4.75
N GLU A 59 8.99 -13.79 -5.74
CA GLU A 59 10.16 -13.00 -6.14
C GLU A 59 10.57 -11.98 -5.07
N TRP A 60 9.60 -11.48 -4.29
CA TRP A 60 9.81 -10.49 -3.24
C TRP A 60 10.56 -11.03 -2.02
N PHE A 61 10.62 -12.35 -1.80
CA PHE A 61 11.47 -12.92 -0.74
C PHE A 61 12.96 -12.68 -0.99
N ALA A 62 13.37 -12.59 -2.26
CA ALA A 62 14.75 -12.28 -2.63
C ALA A 62 15.05 -10.77 -2.61
N PHE A 63 14.01 -9.93 -2.54
CA PHE A 63 14.13 -8.47 -2.61
C PHE A 63 15.18 -7.88 -1.65
N PRO A 64 15.20 -8.24 -0.35
CA PRO A 64 16.16 -7.64 0.60
C PRO A 64 17.62 -7.97 0.29
N TYR A 65 17.86 -9.04 -0.47
CA TYR A 65 19.18 -9.55 -0.79
C TYR A 65 19.63 -9.17 -2.22
N HIS A 66 18.76 -8.51 -2.99
CA HIS A 66 19.06 -8.16 -4.36
C HIS A 66 20.07 -7.00 -4.41
N PRO A 67 21.19 -7.11 -5.17
CA PRO A 67 22.23 -6.07 -5.19
C PRO A 67 21.81 -4.75 -5.87
N LYS A 68 20.85 -4.81 -6.80
CA LYS A 68 20.38 -3.66 -7.59
C LYS A 68 18.87 -3.76 -7.87
N PRO A 69 18.03 -3.67 -6.83
CA PRO A 69 16.59 -3.90 -6.95
C PRO A 69 15.89 -2.91 -7.92
N GLU A 70 16.38 -1.69 -8.04
CA GLU A 70 15.82 -0.66 -8.94
C GLU A 70 15.89 -1.06 -10.43
N GLY A 71 16.83 -1.92 -10.79
CA GLY A 71 16.99 -2.45 -12.15
C GLY A 71 16.02 -3.59 -12.47
N CYS A 72 15.50 -4.29 -11.47
CA CYS A 72 14.67 -5.47 -11.65
C CYS A 72 13.22 -5.09 -11.97
N GLN A 73 12.61 -5.75 -12.96
CA GLN A 73 11.25 -5.47 -13.41
C GLN A 73 10.22 -5.59 -12.27
N ALA A 74 10.42 -6.51 -11.33
CA ALA A 74 9.54 -6.76 -10.20
C ALA A 74 9.42 -5.56 -9.24
N TYR A 75 10.49 -4.79 -9.08
CA TYR A 75 10.59 -3.72 -8.08
C TYR A 75 10.60 -2.32 -8.70
N ARG A 76 11.04 -2.20 -9.96
CA ARG A 76 11.29 -0.91 -10.64
C ARG A 76 10.13 0.08 -10.50
N LYS A 77 8.87 -0.38 -10.61
CA LYS A 77 7.70 0.53 -10.50
C LYS A 77 7.66 1.27 -9.16
N TYR A 78 8.06 0.61 -8.08
CA TYR A 78 8.02 1.18 -6.72
C TYR A 78 9.17 2.16 -6.45
N TYR A 79 10.20 2.16 -7.30
CA TYR A 79 11.28 3.15 -7.31
C TYR A 79 10.93 4.41 -8.13
N SER A 80 9.88 4.36 -8.96
CA SER A 80 9.44 5.52 -9.75
C SER A 80 8.77 6.57 -8.86
N HIS A 81 9.24 7.82 -8.97
CA HIS A 81 8.61 8.96 -8.29
C HIS A 81 7.19 9.19 -8.78
N GLU A 82 7.02 9.28 -10.10
CA GLU A 82 5.73 9.49 -10.76
C GLU A 82 4.70 8.44 -10.34
N TRP A 83 5.08 7.15 -10.34
CA TRP A 83 4.17 6.08 -9.95
C TRP A 83 3.74 6.22 -8.48
N ARG A 84 4.66 6.58 -7.58
CA ARG A 84 4.36 6.79 -6.16
C ARG A 84 3.40 7.96 -5.94
N GLU A 85 3.56 9.05 -6.66
CA GLU A 85 2.64 10.20 -6.60
C GLU A 85 1.24 9.82 -7.07
N ILE A 86 1.13 9.15 -8.22
CA ILE A 86 -0.14 8.68 -8.77
C ILE A 86 -0.82 7.69 -7.81
N PHE A 87 -0.04 6.78 -7.23
CA PHE A 87 -0.53 5.80 -6.26
C PHE A 87 -1.14 6.47 -5.03
N VAL A 88 -0.43 7.45 -4.45
CA VAL A 88 -0.90 8.20 -3.27
C VAL A 88 -2.22 8.92 -3.55
N ILE A 89 -2.33 9.59 -4.69
CA ILE A 89 -3.57 10.29 -5.08
C ILE A 89 -4.71 9.29 -5.28
N SER A 90 -4.44 8.18 -5.95
CA SER A 90 -5.43 7.13 -6.21
C SER A 90 -5.91 6.47 -4.91
N LEU A 91 -5.01 6.17 -3.99
CA LEU A 91 -5.32 5.63 -2.67
C LEU A 91 -6.17 6.61 -1.86
N HIS A 92 -5.80 7.90 -1.87
CA HIS A 92 -6.58 8.94 -1.20
C HIS A 92 -8.02 9.01 -1.74
N ASN A 93 -8.16 8.98 -3.06
CA ASN A 93 -9.49 9.00 -3.69
C ASN A 93 -10.29 7.74 -3.35
N PHE A 94 -9.65 6.57 -3.37
CA PHE A 94 -10.27 5.31 -2.99
C PHE A 94 -10.79 5.34 -1.54
N VAL A 95 -9.95 5.74 -0.58
CA VAL A 95 -10.34 5.83 0.84
C VAL A 95 -11.46 6.85 1.03
N ARG A 96 -11.38 8.02 0.38
CA ARG A 96 -12.44 9.03 0.43
C ARG A 96 -13.79 8.46 -0.01
N ILE A 97 -13.82 7.72 -1.12
CA ILE A 97 -15.05 7.10 -1.63
C ILE A 97 -15.53 5.99 -0.69
N ALA A 98 -14.63 5.16 -0.16
CA ALA A 98 -14.97 4.10 0.79
C ALA A 98 -15.61 4.67 2.07
N ILE A 99 -15.08 5.80 2.58
CA ILE A 99 -15.66 6.53 3.72
C ILE A 99 -17.03 7.10 3.34
N GLN A 100 -17.15 7.81 2.21
CA GLN A 100 -18.42 8.42 1.79
C GLN A 100 -19.55 7.43 1.53
N SER A 101 -19.21 6.17 1.22
CA SER A 101 -20.20 5.10 1.00
C SER A 101 -20.55 4.33 2.27
N ALA A 102 -19.90 4.62 3.41
CA ALA A 102 -20.22 3.98 4.68
C ALA A 102 -21.53 4.54 5.27
N PRO A 103 -22.34 3.70 5.94
CA PRO A 103 -23.55 4.16 6.63
C PRO A 103 -23.23 5.22 7.69
N HIS A 104 -24.04 6.28 7.76
CA HIS A 104 -23.81 7.43 8.64
C HIS A 104 -23.68 7.03 10.12
N GLU A 105 -24.35 5.95 10.54
CA GLU A 105 -24.34 5.40 11.90
C GLU A 105 -22.96 4.89 12.38
N LEU A 106 -22.02 4.65 11.46
CA LEU A 106 -20.63 4.23 11.75
C LEU A 106 -19.61 5.38 11.63
N MET A 107 -20.03 6.58 11.20
CA MET A 107 -19.12 7.63 10.72
C MET A 107 -18.67 8.63 11.79
N ASP A 108 -19.38 8.79 12.91
CA ASP A 108 -19.21 9.98 13.76
C ASP A 108 -17.88 10.06 14.51
N ASP A 109 -17.25 8.94 14.88
CA ASP A 109 -15.93 8.92 15.54
C ASP A 109 -14.78 8.44 14.63
N PHE A 110 -15.02 7.41 13.81
CA PHE A 110 -13.98 6.77 13.00
C PHE A 110 -13.56 7.61 11.79
N ALA A 111 -14.47 8.40 11.20
CA ALA A 111 -14.17 9.15 9.98
C ALA A 111 -13.19 10.30 10.25
N VAL A 112 -13.36 11.03 11.36
CA VAL A 112 -12.47 12.13 11.74
C VAL A 112 -11.09 11.59 12.07
N ILE A 113 -11.00 10.48 12.83
CA ILE A 113 -9.72 9.85 13.17
C ILE A 113 -9.04 9.25 11.94
N ALA A 114 -9.77 8.58 11.04
CA ALA A 114 -9.20 8.04 9.81
C ALA A 114 -8.76 9.15 8.85
N GLN A 115 -9.56 10.21 8.69
CA GLN A 115 -9.21 11.39 7.88
C GLN A 115 -7.97 12.10 8.46
N TYR A 116 -7.90 12.30 9.79
CA TYR A 116 -6.74 12.92 10.47
C TYR A 116 -5.50 12.02 10.48
N ALA A 117 -5.64 10.73 10.76
CA ALA A 117 -4.55 9.77 10.73
C ALA A 117 -3.99 9.65 9.30
N PHE A 118 -4.87 9.63 8.29
CA PHE A 118 -4.46 9.56 6.89
C PHE A 118 -3.86 10.88 6.38
N THR A 119 -4.43 12.05 6.71
CA THR A 119 -3.75 13.32 6.41
C THR A 119 -2.43 13.44 7.15
N THR A 120 -2.31 12.95 8.38
CA THR A 120 -1.05 12.97 9.14
C THR A 120 -0.04 11.99 8.56
N VAL A 121 -0.44 10.78 8.15
CA VAL A 121 0.41 9.77 7.48
C VAL A 121 0.82 10.25 6.09
N LEU A 122 -0.09 10.89 5.34
CA LEU A 122 0.23 11.53 4.06
C LEU A 122 1.09 12.77 4.24
N LEU A 123 0.82 13.67 5.18
CA LEU A 123 1.66 14.85 5.47
C LEU A 123 3.04 14.46 6.01
N SER A 124 3.13 13.37 6.77
CA SER A 124 4.42 12.81 7.18
C SER A 124 5.11 12.06 6.04
N SER A 125 4.38 11.44 5.11
CA SER A 125 4.90 10.94 3.83
C SER A 125 5.36 12.08 2.92
N PHE A 126 4.67 13.23 2.92
CA PHE A 126 5.05 14.47 2.22
C PHE A 126 6.22 15.18 2.91
N LYS A 127 6.36 15.12 4.25
CA LYS A 127 7.58 15.57 4.95
C LYS A 127 8.76 14.61 4.75
N ILE A 128 8.50 13.32 4.59
CA ILE A 128 9.49 12.30 4.19
C ILE A 128 9.87 12.45 2.71
N LEU A 129 8.97 12.92 1.85
CA LEU A 129 9.28 13.32 0.46
C LEU A 129 9.97 14.69 0.36
N ARG A 130 9.81 15.60 1.33
CA ARG A 130 10.48 16.93 1.34
C ARG A 130 11.87 16.92 1.99
N LEU A 131 12.29 15.78 2.53
CA LEU A 131 13.69 15.46 2.91
C LEU A 131 14.37 14.56 1.86
N LEU A 132 13.73 14.33 0.70
CA LEU A 132 14.40 13.94 -0.53
C LEU A 132 14.94 15.19 -1.23
#